data_AF-A0A925MEU9-F1
#
_entry.id   AF-A0A925MEU9-F1
#
_cell.length_a   1.000
_cell.length_b   1.000
_cell.length_c   1.000
_cell.angle_alpha   90.00
_cell.angle_beta   90.00
_cell.angle_gamma   90.00
#
_symmetry.space_group_name_H-M   'P 1'
#
loop_
_entity.id
_entity.type
_entity.pdbx_description
1 polymer ?
#
loop_
_entity_poly.entity_id
_entity_poly.type
_entity_poly.pdbx_seq_one_letter_code
_entity_poly.pdbx_strand_id
1 'polypeptide(L)'
;PWVAALALYAGACVLLPLGEVRIIASISALAILVVFVGVHTAVIALRFKSPGRERPFRTPLHVGRLPLLPPLGIAISLALMTQFEPIVYAVTGGAAVFGMAVYWISRRTR
;
A
#
# COMPACT_ATOMS: atom_id res chain seq x y z
N PRO A 1 -21.07 -9.55 0.29
CA PRO A 1 -20.76 -9.45 -1.15
C PRO A 1 -21.39 -8.20 -1.80
N TRP A 2 -22.72 -8.02 -1.74
CA TRP A 2 -23.40 -6.89 -2.39
C TRP A 2 -23.33 -5.59 -1.55
N VAL A 3 -23.47 -5.66 -0.22
CA VAL A 3 -23.35 -4.47 0.67
C VAL A 3 -21.97 -3.82 0.54
N ALA A 4 -20.91 -4.63 0.51
CA ALA A 4 -19.55 -4.13 0.34
C ALA A 4 -19.35 -3.48 -1.04
N ALA A 5 -19.95 -4.04 -2.09
CA ALA A 5 -19.91 -3.46 -3.43
C ALA A 5 -20.64 -2.10 -3.49
N LEU A 6 -21.82 -1.99 -2.87
CA LEU A 6 -22.55 -0.72 -2.78
C LEU A 6 -21.77 0.32 -1.96
N ALA A 7 -21.14 -0.09 -0.86
CA ALA A 7 -20.31 0.80 -0.05
C ALA A 7 -19.08 1.30 -0.84
N LEU A 8 -18.40 0.41 -1.57
CA LEU A 8 -17.30 0.77 -2.46
C LEU A 8 -17.75 1.70 -3.58
N TYR A 9 -18.90 1.44 -4.19
CA TYR A 9 -19.48 2.29 -5.22
C TYR A 9 -19.78 3.69 -4.68
N ALA A 10 -20.45 3.78 -3.53
CA ALA A 10 -20.72 5.06 -2.87
C ALA A 10 -19.42 5.81 -2.55
N GLY A 11 -18.39 5.10 -2.07
CA GLY A 11 -17.06 5.67 -1.84
C GLY A 11 -16.39 6.17 -3.13
N ALA A 12 -16.52 5.42 -4.22
CA ALA A 12 -16.00 5.84 -5.53
C ALA A 12 -16.69 7.10 -6.06
N CYS A 13 -18.00 7.27 -5.80
CA CYS A 13 -18.73 8.49 -6.14
C CYS A 13 -18.14 9.75 -5.48
N VAL A 14 -17.51 9.62 -4.31
CA VAL A 14 -16.82 10.74 -3.62
C VAL A 14 -15.63 11.26 -4.43
N LEU A 15 -15.07 10.46 -5.35
CA LEU A 15 -13.96 10.86 -6.22
C LEU A 15 -14.42 11.61 -7.49
N LEU A 16 -15.72 11.63 -7.81
CA LEU A 16 -16.25 12.32 -9.00
C LEU A 16 -15.91 13.81 -9.09
N PRO A 17 -15.91 14.59 -7.98
CA PRO A 17 -15.58 16.02 -8.02
C PRO A 17 -14.14 16.32 -8.44
N LEU A 18 -13.23 15.33 -8.45
CA LEU A 18 -11.86 15.53 -8.93
C LEU A 18 -11.81 15.85 -10.43
N GLY A 19 -12.80 15.42 -11.22
CA GLY A 19 -13.00 15.79 -12.63
C GLY A 19 -11.93 15.29 -13.63
N GLU A 20 -10.72 15.00 -13.16
CA GLU A 20 -9.58 14.65 -13.98
C GLU A 20 -9.15 13.19 -13.78
N VAL A 21 -9.31 12.40 -14.84
CA VAL A 21 -8.90 10.98 -14.87
C VAL A 21 -7.42 10.80 -14.53
N ARG A 22 -6.57 11.76 -14.93
CA ARG A 22 -5.13 11.77 -14.62
C ARG A 22 -4.88 11.80 -13.11
N ILE A 23 -5.63 12.60 -12.35
CA ILE A 23 -5.48 12.70 -10.89
C ILE A 23 -5.90 11.38 -10.24
N ILE A 24 -7.02 10.79 -10.66
CA ILE A 24 -7.54 9.52 -10.12
C ILE A 24 -6.56 8.36 -10.38
N ALA A 25 -5.97 8.31 -11.58
CA ALA A 25 -4.94 7.34 -11.93
C ALA A 25 -3.71 7.49 -11.04
N SER A 26 -3.24 8.72 -10.83
CA SER A 26 -2.11 9.03 -9.95
C SER A 26 -2.36 8.68 -8.49
N ILE A 27 -3.56 8.93 -7.95
CA ILE A 27 -3.95 8.52 -6.59
C ILE A 27 -3.87 6.99 -6.45
N SER A 28 -4.42 6.27 -7.43
CA SER A 28 -4.40 4.80 -7.43
C SER A 28 -2.97 4.27 -7.50
N ALA A 29 -2.12 4.85 -8.35
CA ALA A 29 -0.72 4.49 -8.48
C ALA A 29 0.04 4.74 -7.17
N LEU A 30 -0.10 5.92 -6.57
CA LEU A 30 0.55 6.25 -5.31
C LEU A 30 0.11 5.33 -4.17
N ALA A 31 -1.18 5.03 -4.07
CA ALA A 31 -1.71 4.10 -3.08
C ALA A 31 -1.12 2.69 -3.23
N ILE A 32 -0.98 2.20 -4.45
CA ILE A 32 -0.35 0.89 -4.73
C ILE A 32 1.14 0.91 -4.36
N LEU A 33 1.87 2.00 -4.63
CA LEU A 33 3.28 2.12 -4.24
C LEU A 33 3.46 2.05 -2.71
N VAL A 34 2.57 2.69 -1.94
CA VAL A 34 2.56 2.58 -0.47
C VAL A 34 2.38 1.11 -0.04
N VAL A 35 1.44 0.39 -0.66
CA VAL A 35 1.22 -1.04 -0.38
C VAL A 35 2.47 -1.87 -0.72
N PHE A 36 3.14 -1.60 -1.85
CA PHE A 36 4.37 -2.32 -2.22
C PHE A 36 5.51 -2.10 -1.22
N VAL A 37 5.70 -0.86 -0.74
CA VAL A 37 6.68 -0.58 0.31
C VAL A 37 6.35 -1.39 1.56
N GLY A 38 5.08 -1.41 1.98
CA GLY A 38 4.61 -2.18 3.14
C GLY A 38 4.84 -3.68 3.00
N VAL A 39 4.46 -4.27 1.86
CA VAL A 39 4.61 -5.71 1.60
C VAL A 39 6.08 -6.12 1.52
N HIS A 40 6.91 -5.36 0.80
CA HIS A 40 8.35 -5.64 0.73
C HIS A 40 9.02 -5.52 2.10
N THR A 41 8.63 -4.51 2.88
CA THR A 41 9.12 -4.34 4.25
C THR A 41 8.70 -5.52 5.13
N ALA A 42 7.45 -5.96 5.02
CA ALA A 42 6.95 -7.11 5.75
C ALA A 42 7.71 -8.40 5.40
N VAL A 43 8.02 -8.63 4.12
CA VAL A 43 8.83 -9.79 3.68
C VAL A 43 10.22 -9.76 4.30
N ILE A 44 10.88 -8.60 4.31
CA ILE A 44 12.19 -8.43 4.93
C ILE A 44 12.08 -8.67 6.45
N ALA A 45 11.16 -7.99 7.12
CA ALA A 45 10.97 -8.07 8.56
C ALA A 45 10.65 -9.50 9.04
N LEU A 46 9.75 -10.21 8.35
CA LEU A 46 9.40 -11.59 8.66
C LEU A 46 10.58 -12.54 8.42
N ARG A 47 11.44 -12.27 7.43
CA ARG A 47 12.62 -13.10 7.17
C ARG A 47 13.64 -13.03 8.31
N PHE A 48 13.76 -11.89 8.98
CA PHE A 48 14.60 -11.74 10.17
C PHE A 48 13.92 -12.23 11.45
N LYS A 49 12.62 -11.96 11.63
CA LYS A 49 11.88 -12.30 12.84
C LYS A 49 11.51 -13.78 12.96
N SER A 50 11.32 -14.48 11.84
CA SER A 50 10.86 -15.88 11.83
C SER A 50 11.66 -16.71 10.81
N PRO A 51 12.96 -16.94 11.05
CA PRO A 51 13.83 -17.61 10.10
C PRO A 51 13.41 -19.06 9.81
N GLY A 52 12.91 -19.79 10.82
CA GLY A 52 12.53 -21.21 10.75
C GLY A 52 11.11 -21.51 10.27
N ARG A 53 10.35 -20.50 9.83
CA ARG A 53 9.00 -20.73 9.25
C ARG A 53 9.15 -21.46 7.91
N GLU A 54 8.32 -22.47 7.64
CA GLU A 54 8.33 -23.18 6.36
C GLU A 54 8.09 -22.24 5.18
N ARG A 55 8.86 -22.42 4.10
CA ARG A 55 8.83 -21.56 2.91
C ARG A 55 8.54 -22.42 1.68
N PRO A 56 7.27 -22.58 1.30
CA PRO A 56 6.90 -23.35 0.11
C PRO A 56 7.46 -22.73 -1.17
N PHE A 57 7.67 -21.41 -1.18
CA PHE A 57 8.28 -20.68 -2.29
C PHE A 57 9.60 -20.03 -1.85
N ARG A 58 10.67 -20.24 -2.61
CA ARG A 58 12.01 -19.68 -2.38
C ARG A 58 12.29 -18.57 -3.39
N THR A 59 12.66 -17.38 -2.92
CA THR A 59 12.99 -16.24 -3.81
C THR A 59 14.35 -16.47 -4.48
N PRO A 60 14.45 -16.46 -5.83
CA PRO A 60 15.64 -16.93 -6.56
C PRO A 60 16.89 -16.02 -6.48
N LEU A 61 16.88 -14.91 -5.73
CA LEU A 61 18.01 -13.99 -5.62
C LEU A 61 18.20 -13.52 -4.16
N HIS A 62 19.12 -14.14 -3.43
CA HIS A 62 19.39 -13.84 -2.02
C HIS A 62 20.88 -13.72 -1.73
N VAL A 63 21.28 -12.63 -1.08
CA VAL A 63 22.63 -12.47 -0.50
C VAL A 63 22.52 -12.77 0.99
N GLY A 64 22.97 -13.97 1.38
CA GLY A 64 22.80 -14.49 2.73
C GLY A 64 21.34 -14.55 3.17
N ARG A 65 20.99 -13.77 4.21
CA ARG A 65 19.63 -13.71 4.78
C ARG A 65 18.73 -12.66 4.13
N LEU A 66 19.25 -11.83 3.22
CA LEU A 66 18.51 -10.71 2.64
C LEU A 66 18.08 -11.06 1.20
N PRO A 67 16.77 -11.01 0.87
CA PRO A 67 16.31 -11.17 -0.50
C PRO A 67 16.63 -9.87 -1.25
N LEU A 68 17.24 -9.94 -2.42
CA LEU A 68 17.63 -8.73 -3.15
C LEU A 68 16.44 -8.01 -3.78
N LEU A 69 15.39 -8.75 -4.15
CA LEU A 69 14.20 -8.20 -4.82
C LEU A 69 13.44 -7.20 -3.94
N PRO A 70 13.10 -7.46 -2.67
CA PRO A 70 12.31 -6.52 -1.87
C PRO A 70 12.98 -5.16 -1.59
N PRO A 71 14.28 -5.07 -1.21
CA PRO A 71 14.95 -3.77 -1.08
C PRO A 71 14.99 -2.98 -2.39
N LEU A 72 15.22 -3.65 -3.52
CA LEU A 72 15.18 -3.00 -4.82
C LEU A 72 13.76 -2.50 -5.13
N GLY A 73 12.74 -3.30 -4.85
CA GLY A 73 11.35 -2.92 -4.99
C GLY A 73 10.97 -1.73 -4.11
N ILE A 74 11.47 -1.67 -2.86
CA ILE A 74 11.31 -0.51 -1.98
C ILE A 74 11.99 0.72 -2.58
N ALA A 75 13.25 0.60 -3.02
CA ALA A 75 14.01 1.72 -3.58
C ALA A 75 13.33 2.31 -4.82
N ILE A 76 12.89 1.45 -5.76
CA ILE A 76 12.15 1.89 -6.95
C ILE A 76 10.82 2.52 -6.56
N SER A 77 10.08 1.90 -5.64
CA SER A 77 8.78 2.44 -5.20
C SER A 77 8.94 3.81 -4.56
N LEU A 78 9.93 4.00 -3.68
CA LEU A 78 10.23 5.28 -3.06
C LEU A 78 10.67 6.33 -4.09
N ALA A 79 11.46 5.95 -5.08
CA ALA A 79 11.86 6.85 -6.17
C ALA A 79 10.65 7.29 -7.01
N LEU A 80 9.74 6.39 -7.36
CA LEU A 80 8.51 6.72 -8.08
C LEU A 80 7.55 7.57 -7.25
N MET A 81 7.51 7.33 -5.93
CA MET A 81 6.67 8.10 -5.02
C MET A 81 7.02 9.59 -4.97
N THR A 82 8.18 10.06 -5.46
CA THR A 82 8.52 11.49 -5.47
C THR A 82 8.03 12.24 -6.71
N GLN A 83 7.44 11.55 -7.68
CA GLN A 83 7.10 12.09 -9.01
C GLN A 83 5.65 12.58 -9.14
N PHE A 84 4.88 12.66 -8.04
CA PHE A 84 3.46 12.99 -8.09
C PHE A 84 3.18 14.45 -7.71
N GLU A 85 2.01 14.95 -8.13
CA GLU A 85 1.56 16.29 -7.78
C GLU A 85 1.13 16.38 -6.29
N PRO A 86 1.26 17.56 -5.64
CA PRO A 86 0.88 17.78 -4.24
C PRO A 86 -0.53 17.30 -3.86
N ILE A 87 -1.50 17.50 -4.76
CA ILE A 87 -2.89 17.09 -4.55
C ILE A 87 -3.02 15.57 -4.39
N VAL A 88 -2.20 14.79 -5.11
CA VAL A 88 -2.23 13.33 -5.07
C VAL A 88 -1.77 12.83 -3.70
N TYR A 89 -0.74 13.45 -3.11
CA TYR A 89 -0.29 13.14 -1.75
C TYR A 89 -1.35 13.50 -0.71
N ALA A 90 -1.99 14.67 -0.83
CA ALA A 90 -3.01 15.11 0.10
C ALA A 90 -4.20 14.14 0.13
N VAL A 91 -4.70 13.74 -1.03
CA VAL A 91 -5.85 12.82 -1.13
C VAL A 91 -5.47 11.42 -0.64
N THR A 92 -4.34 10.88 -1.10
CA THR A 92 -3.89 9.53 -0.71
C THR A 92 -3.55 9.46 0.78
N GLY A 93 -2.86 10.48 1.29
CA GLY A 93 -2.53 10.61 2.71
C GLY A 93 -3.78 10.76 3.57
N GLY A 94 -4.74 11.60 3.15
CA GLY A 94 -6.02 11.75 3.83
C GLY A 94 -6.80 10.44 3.89
N ALA A 95 -6.86 9.69 2.80
CA ALA A 95 -7.50 8.37 2.77
C ALA A 95 -6.79 7.36 3.69
N ALA A 96 -5.46 7.35 3.73
CA ALA A 96 -4.68 6.48 4.61
C ALA A 96 -4.91 6.82 6.09
N VAL A 97 -4.94 8.11 6.45
CA VAL A 97 -5.24 8.59 7.81
C VAL A 97 -6.67 8.20 8.20
N PHE A 98 -7.64 8.38 7.31
CA PHE A 98 -9.02 7.97 7.53
C PHE A 98 -9.13 6.47 7.80
N GLY A 99 -8.50 5.64 6.96
CA GLY A 99 -8.45 4.19 7.17
C GLY A 99 -7.81 3.82 8.50
N MET A 100 -6.74 4.50 8.88
CA MET A 100 -6.07 4.28 10.17
C MET A 100 -6.94 4.72 11.35
N ALA A 101 -7.69 5.81 11.24
CA ALA A 101 -8.63 6.26 12.27
C ALA A 101 -9.77 5.25 12.47
N VAL A 102 -10.36 4.75 11.37
CA VAL A 102 -11.38 3.70 11.41
C VAL A 102 -10.84 2.41 12.05
N TYR A 103 -9.62 2.02 11.69
CA TYR A 103 -8.94 0.87 12.31
C TYR A 103 -8.75 1.07 13.82
N TRP A 104 -8.33 2.26 14.25
CA TRP A 104 -8.17 2.58 15.67
C TRP A 104 -9.48 2.56 16.45
N ILE A 105 -10.56 3.10 15.89
CA ILE A 105 -11.90 3.11 16.51
C ILE A 105 -12.44 1.69 16.62
N SER A 106 -12.35 0.90 15.54
CA SER A 106 -12.81 -0.49 15.54
C SER A 106 -12.01 -1.38 16.49
N ARG A 107 -10.69 -1.15 16.63
CA ARG A 107 -9.85 -1.81 17.63
C ARG A 107 -10.30 -1.53 19.07
N ARG A 108 -10.81 -0.34 19.38
CA ARG A 108 -11.26 -0.01 20.76
C ARG A 108 -12.58 -0.66 21.14
N THR A 109 -13.36 -1.09 20.15
CA THR A 109 -14.70 -1.66 20.36
C THR A 109 -14.67 -3.19 20.47
N ARG A 110 -13.52 -3.83 20.17
CA ARG A 110 -13.24 -5.25 20.40
C ARG A 110 -12.33 -5.42 21.61
#